data_AF-A0A7K3M104-F1
#
_entry.id   AF-A0A7K3M104-F1
#
_cell.length_a   1.000
_cell.length_b   1.000
_cell.length_c   1.000
_cell.angle_alpha   90.00
_cell.angle_beta   90.00
_cell.angle_gamma   90.00
#
_symmetry.space_group_name_H-M   'P 1'
#
loop_
_entity.id
_entity.type
_entity.pdbx_description
1 polymer ?
#
loop_
_entity_poly.entity_id
_entity_poly.type
_entity_poly.pdbx_seq_one_letter_code
_entity_poly.pdbx_strand_id
1 'polypeptide(L)'
;MSRSARTWSSRARSAASVVSVFALFLICAPASAAVNHTPLGWTSGADLPESHADPSDARVDFTSWKTWAEWRSGEGEGVTSLPGQRAGVVMTSAAGTTKVDDTPNGPRIWEYARWTSPVHELSFDATELVASWNASTPGESWISVEVQGTYTDNSTTPWYVLGQWATEDTTMPRTSIEDQEDEHSVVLTDTVVFSPAAEVNDEPRGETALENRTMPRGEHGDENDEETAGRLLLSSYQLRVTLYRPPGSLYMPRIWLLGAMASDVPDRSGVEPSTGGLAWGQELAVPRRSKYTHLDNYPEYGGGEGWSSPTATTMVMEYFGVVPPRGDMDWIEAGYTDPQVAHAARSTWDHAFEGAGNWSFNTAYAASFRQLDAYTTRLRSLDDIERFIDAGIPVVTSQSFAEDELDGAGYSTAGHLMVVTGFTDDGDVVVNDPAAVSNASVRRVYDREQFEQVWLRTQRPLAGGGIGAGPGGIVYIIKPYEHDLPDAAGPDESW
;
A
#
# COMPACT_ATOMS: atom_id res chain seq x y z
N MET A 1 -66.08 -12.66 20.90
CA MET A 1 -65.19 -12.57 22.07
C MET A 1 -64.00 -11.69 21.69
N SER A 2 -63.82 -10.61 22.43
CA SER A 2 -63.11 -9.38 22.07
C SER A 2 -61.59 -9.50 22.13
N ARG A 3 -60.89 -9.04 21.08
CA ARG A 3 -59.47 -8.64 21.11
C ARG A 3 -59.39 -7.18 21.57
N SER A 4 -58.55 -6.88 22.56
CA SER A 4 -58.34 -5.55 23.11
C SER A 4 -57.06 -4.94 22.56
N ALA A 5 -57.20 -3.83 21.84
CA ALA A 5 -56.18 -2.81 21.62
C ALA A 5 -56.60 -1.53 22.39
N ARG A 6 -55.64 -0.85 23.04
CA ARG A 6 -55.79 0.51 23.61
C ARG A 6 -54.43 1.22 23.44
N THR A 7 -54.29 2.14 22.48
CA THR A 7 -54.63 3.59 22.47
C THR A 7 -53.71 4.44 23.34
N TRP A 8 -52.99 5.38 22.72
CA TRP A 8 -52.70 6.69 23.29
C TRP A 8 -53.07 7.80 22.29
N SER A 9 -53.50 8.93 22.84
CA SER A 9 -54.51 9.86 22.32
C SER A 9 -53.97 11.08 21.59
N SER A 10 -54.76 11.54 20.62
CA SER A 10 -54.65 12.82 19.88
C SER A 10 -55.37 13.99 20.58
N ARG A 11 -54.87 15.23 20.37
CA ARG A 11 -55.55 16.45 19.84
C ARG A 11 -54.78 17.71 20.32
N ALA A 12 -54.50 18.71 19.48
CA ALA A 12 -55.49 19.57 18.84
C ALA A 12 -55.04 20.18 17.49
N ARG A 13 -56.04 20.55 16.68
CA ARG A 13 -56.02 21.20 15.35
C ARG A 13 -56.09 22.75 15.55
N SER A 14 -55.90 23.67 14.60
CA SER A 14 -56.18 23.69 13.15
C SER A 14 -55.79 25.05 12.52
N ALA A 15 -55.66 25.05 11.18
CA ALA A 15 -55.88 26.14 10.18
C ALA A 15 -54.81 27.25 10.05
N ALA A 16 -54.46 27.80 8.87
CA ALA A 16 -55.15 27.83 7.58
C ALA A 16 -54.22 28.13 6.37
N SER A 17 -54.70 27.70 5.20
CA SER A 17 -54.61 28.31 3.85
C SER A 17 -53.32 28.22 2.99
N VAL A 18 -53.58 27.72 1.78
CA VAL A 18 -52.73 27.55 0.60
C VAL A 18 -52.63 28.85 -0.21
N VAL A 19 -51.42 29.19 -0.67
CA VAL A 19 -51.17 29.98 -1.89
C VAL A 19 -49.94 29.40 -2.59
N SER A 20 -50.10 28.97 -3.84
CA SER A 20 -49.00 28.56 -4.74
C SER A 20 -48.41 29.79 -5.44
N VAL A 21 -47.08 29.95 -5.46
CA VAL A 21 -46.36 30.80 -6.43
C VAL A 21 -44.98 30.17 -6.74
N PHE A 22 -44.68 30.03 -8.03
CA PHE A 22 -43.38 29.69 -8.63
C PHE A 22 -42.31 30.77 -8.31
N ALA A 23 -41.07 30.37 -7.98
CA ALA A 23 -39.91 31.25 -8.12
C ALA A 23 -38.58 30.48 -8.27
N LEU A 24 -38.03 30.56 -9.49
CA LEU A 24 -36.63 30.64 -9.92
C LEU A 24 -35.49 30.17 -8.98
N PHE A 25 -34.68 29.24 -9.48
CA PHE A 25 -33.28 29.05 -9.07
C PHE A 25 -32.45 30.28 -9.46
N LEU A 26 -31.81 30.89 -8.47
CA LEU A 26 -30.80 31.93 -8.64
C LEU A 26 -29.44 31.33 -8.31
N ILE A 27 -28.58 31.30 -9.32
CA ILE A 27 -27.15 31.00 -9.24
C ILE A 27 -26.49 32.15 -8.47
N CYS A 28 -25.87 31.86 -7.33
CA CYS A 28 -24.96 32.77 -6.65
C CYS A 28 -23.52 32.30 -6.88
N ALA A 29 -22.77 33.04 -7.70
CA ALA A 29 -21.32 33.01 -7.73
C ALA A 29 -20.77 33.76 -6.50
N PRO A 30 -19.68 33.32 -5.85
CA PRO A 30 -18.92 34.20 -4.97
C PRO A 30 -17.97 35.06 -5.79
N ALA A 31 -17.95 36.33 -5.42
CA ALA A 31 -17.25 37.43 -6.07
C ALA A 31 -15.74 37.41 -5.79
N SER A 32 -14.96 37.70 -6.83
CA SER A 32 -13.56 38.10 -6.72
C SER A 32 -13.46 39.46 -6.03
N ALA A 33 -12.78 39.52 -4.88
CA ALA A 33 -12.30 40.77 -4.30
C ALA A 33 -10.84 40.99 -4.77
N ALA A 34 -10.65 41.93 -5.69
CA ALA A 34 -9.35 42.42 -6.06
C ALA A 34 -8.80 43.32 -4.94
N VAL A 35 -7.65 42.95 -4.38
CA VAL A 35 -6.84 43.86 -3.57
C VAL A 35 -5.60 44.23 -4.38
N ASN A 36 -5.54 45.49 -4.83
CA ASN A 36 -4.36 46.07 -5.45
C ASN A 36 -3.29 46.32 -4.37
N HIS A 37 -2.22 45.53 -4.39
CA HIS A 37 -0.93 45.94 -3.85
C HIS A 37 0.10 45.98 -4.97
N THR A 38 0.75 47.13 -5.09
CA THR A 38 1.88 47.44 -5.97
C THR A 38 3.03 46.43 -5.83
N PRO A 39 3.75 46.10 -6.92
CA PRO A 39 4.78 45.07 -6.91
C PRO A 39 6.02 45.56 -6.17
N LEU A 40 6.36 44.90 -5.07
CA LEU A 40 7.72 44.92 -4.53
C LEU A 40 8.51 43.80 -5.22
N GLY A 41 9.73 44.15 -5.63
CA GLY A 41 10.54 43.39 -6.57
C GLY A 41 10.78 41.94 -6.17
N TRP A 42 10.82 41.10 -7.19
CA TRP A 42 11.21 39.71 -7.12
C TRP A 42 12.62 39.58 -6.57
N THR A 43 12.77 38.78 -5.53
CA THR A 43 13.94 37.92 -5.38
C THR A 43 13.49 36.53 -5.77
N SER A 44 14.11 35.99 -6.80
CA SER A 44 14.04 34.59 -7.21
C SER A 44 14.12 33.67 -6.00
N GLY A 45 13.35 32.57 -6.06
CA GLY A 45 13.38 31.50 -5.07
C GLY A 45 14.81 31.14 -4.71
N ALA A 46 15.04 30.91 -3.42
CA ALA A 46 16.20 30.15 -3.02
C ALA A 46 15.97 28.74 -3.58
N ASP A 47 16.69 28.38 -4.64
CA ASP A 47 16.85 27.00 -5.05
C ASP A 47 17.37 26.25 -3.82
N LEU A 48 16.57 25.33 -3.28
CA LEU A 48 17.09 24.34 -2.34
C LEU A 48 18.16 23.56 -3.09
N PRO A 49 19.33 23.29 -2.49
CA PRO A 49 20.38 22.54 -3.16
C PRO A 49 19.84 21.16 -3.54
N GLU A 50 19.86 20.83 -4.84
CA GLU A 50 19.56 19.48 -5.31
C GLU A 50 20.51 18.50 -4.62
N SER A 51 19.97 17.55 -3.85
CA SER A 51 20.72 16.41 -3.35
C SER A 51 20.53 15.25 -4.31
N HIS A 52 21.57 14.98 -5.09
CA HIS A 52 21.68 13.78 -5.91
C HIS A 52 22.46 12.74 -5.12
N ALA A 53 21.77 11.71 -4.61
CA ALA A 53 22.39 10.57 -3.96
C ALA A 53 22.55 9.43 -4.97
N ASP A 54 23.64 8.66 -4.86
CA ASP A 54 23.84 7.49 -5.69
C ASP A 54 22.74 6.46 -5.35
N PRO A 55 22.04 5.85 -6.33
CA PRO A 55 21.06 4.83 -6.04
C PRO A 55 21.59 3.64 -5.23
N SER A 56 22.90 3.36 -5.30
CA SER A 56 23.58 2.36 -4.49
C SER A 56 23.70 2.72 -3.01
N ASP A 57 23.49 3.98 -2.63
CA ASP A 57 23.42 4.41 -1.22
C ASP A 57 22.11 3.95 -0.55
N ALA A 58 21.10 3.53 -1.32
CA ALA A 58 19.87 2.96 -0.79
C ALA A 58 20.12 1.56 -0.21
N ARG A 59 20.00 1.43 1.11
CA ARG A 59 20.13 0.16 1.82
C ARG A 59 18.77 -0.49 1.96
N VAL A 60 18.65 -1.74 1.50
CA VAL A 60 17.38 -2.48 1.44
C VAL A 60 17.69 -3.93 1.77
N ASP A 61 16.98 -4.46 2.77
CA ASP A 61 16.97 -5.88 3.14
C ASP A 61 15.54 -6.39 2.96
N PHE A 62 15.36 -7.42 2.13
CA PHE A 62 14.11 -8.17 2.09
C PHE A 62 14.34 -9.57 2.64
N THR A 63 13.73 -9.87 3.78
CA THR A 63 13.81 -11.18 4.40
C THR A 63 12.43 -11.81 4.51
N SER A 64 12.33 -13.10 4.18
CA SER A 64 11.09 -13.86 4.26
C SER A 64 11.30 -15.28 4.76
N TRP A 65 10.30 -15.78 5.49
CA TRP A 65 10.14 -17.18 5.87
C TRP A 65 9.11 -17.81 4.93
N LYS A 66 9.57 -18.75 4.10
CA LYS A 66 8.78 -19.41 3.05
C LYS A 66 9.12 -20.90 2.87
N THR A 67 10.29 -21.35 3.33
CA THR A 67 10.73 -22.74 3.22
C THR A 67 10.41 -23.56 4.47
N TRP A 68 10.42 -24.89 4.33
CA TRP A 68 10.17 -25.81 5.45
C TRP A 68 11.14 -25.61 6.62
N ALA A 69 12.41 -25.36 6.32
CA ALA A 69 13.44 -25.15 7.32
C ALA A 69 13.24 -23.83 8.06
N GLU A 70 12.91 -22.76 7.33
CA GLU A 70 12.57 -21.44 7.88
C GLU A 70 11.33 -21.48 8.79
N TRP A 71 10.25 -22.13 8.38
CA TRP A 71 9.06 -22.23 9.24
C TRP A 71 9.35 -22.98 10.54
N ARG A 72 10.34 -23.88 10.55
CA ARG A 72 10.77 -24.64 11.73
C ARG A 72 11.79 -23.93 12.60
N SER A 73 12.41 -22.86 12.11
CA SER A 73 13.33 -22.07 12.92
C SER A 73 12.59 -21.12 13.87
N GLY A 74 11.35 -20.73 13.51
CA GLY A 74 10.47 -19.95 14.38
C GLY A 74 9.76 -20.75 15.48
N GLU A 75 9.14 -20.02 16.39
CA GLU A 75 8.36 -20.56 17.52
C GLU A 75 6.87 -20.63 17.15
N GLY A 76 6.28 -21.83 17.29
CA GLY A 76 4.88 -22.07 16.97
C GLY A 76 4.04 -22.42 18.19
N GLU A 77 2.93 -21.70 18.38
CA GLU A 77 1.90 -21.96 19.38
C GLU A 77 0.59 -22.36 18.69
N GLY A 78 0.25 -23.65 18.71
CA GLY A 78 -0.98 -24.15 18.08
C GLY A 78 -0.94 -24.27 16.55
N VAL A 79 0.15 -23.82 15.92
CA VAL A 79 0.42 -24.02 14.49
C VAL A 79 1.23 -25.29 14.24
N THR A 80 1.09 -25.82 13.03
CA THR A 80 1.95 -26.87 12.50
C THR A 80 2.56 -26.37 11.20
N SER A 81 3.89 -26.49 11.06
CA SER A 81 4.53 -26.31 9.77
C SER A 81 4.03 -27.42 8.82
N LEU A 82 3.71 -27.08 7.57
CA LEU A 82 3.45 -27.99 6.46
C LEU A 82 4.62 -28.00 5.45
N PRO A 83 5.21 -29.16 5.12
CA PRO A 83 6.24 -29.26 4.09
C PRO A 83 5.60 -29.24 2.69
N GLY A 84 6.43 -29.03 1.67
CA GLY A 84 6.02 -29.09 0.27
C GLY A 84 6.58 -27.94 -0.54
N GLN A 85 6.15 -27.85 -1.80
CA GLN A 85 6.61 -26.85 -2.77
C GLN A 85 6.31 -25.41 -2.33
N ARG A 86 5.18 -25.22 -1.63
CA ARG A 86 4.90 -24.01 -0.86
C ARG A 86 4.83 -24.41 0.60
N ALA A 87 5.96 -24.46 1.29
CA ALA A 87 5.94 -24.75 2.72
C ALA A 87 5.22 -23.62 3.47
N GLY A 88 4.59 -23.91 4.60
CA GLY A 88 3.82 -22.90 5.33
C GLY A 88 3.56 -23.29 6.76
N VAL A 89 2.90 -22.44 7.53
CA VAL A 89 2.32 -22.81 8.82
C VAL A 89 0.80 -22.72 8.75
N VAL A 90 0.14 -23.67 9.41
CA VAL A 90 -1.32 -23.76 9.46
C VAL A 90 -1.78 -23.88 10.90
N MET A 91 -2.90 -23.25 11.23
CA MET A 91 -3.54 -23.42 12.53
C MET A 91 -4.14 -24.83 12.63
N THR A 92 -3.51 -25.71 13.41
CA THR A 92 -4.00 -27.08 13.67
C THR A 92 -4.75 -27.22 14.99
N SER A 93 -4.45 -26.36 15.96
CA SER A 93 -5.06 -26.34 17.29
C SER A 93 -5.07 -24.91 17.84
N ALA A 94 -6.02 -24.60 18.72
CA ALA A 94 -6.01 -23.33 19.42
C ALA A 94 -4.91 -23.32 20.50
N ALA A 95 -4.05 -22.30 20.49
CA ALA A 95 -3.16 -21.97 21.59
C ALA A 95 -3.94 -21.34 22.75
N GLY A 96 -5.01 -20.62 22.44
CA GLY A 96 -5.93 -20.07 23.42
C GLY A 96 -7.15 -19.42 22.76
N THR A 97 -7.91 -18.68 23.56
CA THR A 97 -9.01 -17.85 23.08
C THR A 97 -8.78 -16.40 23.46
N THR A 98 -9.22 -15.48 22.61
CA THR A 98 -9.24 -14.04 22.91
C THR A 98 -10.59 -13.44 22.55
N LYS A 99 -10.93 -12.31 23.17
CA LYS A 99 -12.09 -11.50 22.79
C LYS A 99 -11.60 -10.37 21.90
N VAL A 100 -12.24 -10.20 20.75
CA VAL A 100 -12.04 -9.04 19.86
C VAL A 100 -13.31 -8.22 19.92
N ASP A 101 -13.19 -6.96 20.34
CA ASP A 101 -14.32 -6.06 20.58
C ASP A 101 -14.79 -5.39 19.29
N ASP A 102 -13.85 -4.94 18.46
CA ASP A 102 -14.11 -4.19 17.23
C ASP A 102 -14.32 -5.14 16.04
N THR A 103 -15.46 -5.83 16.03
CA THR A 103 -15.91 -6.58 14.84
C THR A 103 -17.23 -5.99 14.33
N PRO A 104 -17.57 -6.15 13.02
CA PRO A 104 -18.81 -5.63 12.46
C PRO A 104 -20.09 -6.07 13.18
N ASN A 105 -20.05 -7.23 13.85
CA ASN A 105 -21.18 -7.82 14.57
C ASN A 105 -21.05 -7.69 16.10
N GLY A 106 -20.17 -6.79 16.57
CA GLY A 106 -19.87 -6.57 17.98
C GLY A 106 -18.87 -7.59 18.55
N PRO A 107 -18.62 -7.53 19.87
CA PRO A 107 -17.55 -8.32 20.47
C PRO A 107 -17.72 -9.83 20.30
N ARG A 108 -16.68 -10.52 19.83
CA ARG A 108 -16.69 -11.97 19.58
C ARG A 108 -15.46 -12.64 20.17
N ILE A 109 -15.63 -13.88 20.63
CA ILE A 109 -14.51 -14.74 21.07
C ILE A 109 -13.95 -15.49 19.87
N TRP A 110 -12.63 -15.55 19.79
CA TRP A 110 -11.85 -16.21 18.76
C TRP A 110 -10.90 -17.22 19.38
N GLU A 111 -10.77 -18.40 18.78
CA GLU A 111 -9.58 -19.23 18.98
C GLU A 111 -8.42 -18.61 18.22
N TYR A 112 -7.21 -18.64 18.78
CA TYR A 112 -6.01 -18.18 18.10
C TYR A 112 -4.89 -19.22 18.13
N ALA A 113 -3.98 -19.12 17.16
CA ALA A 113 -2.68 -19.77 17.12
C ALA A 113 -1.64 -18.74 16.67
N ARG A 114 -0.37 -18.92 17.01
CA ARG A 114 0.71 -17.97 16.65
C ARG A 114 1.91 -18.67 16.06
N TRP A 115 2.58 -17.96 15.17
CA TRP A 115 3.95 -18.26 14.78
C TRP A 115 4.78 -16.98 14.88
N THR A 116 5.94 -17.07 15.54
CA THR A 116 6.89 -15.96 15.72
C THR A 116 8.22 -16.34 15.07
N SER A 117 8.77 -15.44 14.27
CA SER A 117 10.06 -15.65 13.61
C SER A 117 11.21 -15.64 14.61
N PRO A 118 12.38 -16.23 14.28
CA PRO A 118 13.64 -15.82 14.88
C PRO A 118 13.86 -14.31 14.72
N VAL A 119 14.74 -13.75 15.56
CA VAL A 119 15.26 -12.39 15.35
C VAL A 119 16.04 -12.36 14.04
N HIS A 120 15.72 -11.39 13.18
CA HIS A 120 16.48 -11.05 11.99
C HIS A 120 17.33 -9.81 12.27
N GLU A 121 18.65 -9.98 12.22
CA GLU A 121 19.62 -8.90 12.40
C GLU A 121 19.86 -8.21 11.05
N LEU A 122 19.76 -6.88 11.02
CA LEU A 122 20.02 -6.10 9.82
C LEU A 122 21.52 -5.83 9.67
N SER A 123 22.00 -5.76 8.42
CA SER A 123 23.38 -5.33 8.12
C SER A 123 23.59 -3.81 8.22
N PHE A 124 22.50 -3.06 8.43
CA PHE A 124 22.45 -1.62 8.58
C PHE A 124 21.31 -1.22 9.52
N ASP A 125 21.38 0.00 10.05
CA ASP A 125 20.31 0.56 10.86
C ASP A 125 19.21 1.14 9.94
N ALA A 126 18.01 0.56 9.98
CA ALA A 126 16.90 0.91 9.09
C ALA A 126 16.03 2.06 9.65
N THR A 127 15.50 2.86 8.73
CA THR A 127 14.55 3.95 9.00
C THR A 127 13.11 3.57 8.71
N GLU A 128 12.87 2.53 7.91
CA GLU A 128 11.52 2.06 7.56
C GLU A 128 11.42 0.54 7.51
N LEU A 129 10.21 0.02 7.75
CA LEU A 129 9.86 -1.40 7.57
C LEU A 129 8.45 -1.58 7.03
N VAL A 130 8.29 -2.42 6.01
CA VAL A 130 7.00 -2.83 5.42
C VAL A 130 6.89 -4.34 5.41
N ALA A 131 5.84 -4.90 6.02
CA ALA A 131 5.61 -6.35 6.04
C ALA A 131 4.82 -6.84 4.82
N SER A 132 5.06 -8.09 4.43
CA SER A 132 4.34 -8.80 3.38
C SER A 132 3.97 -10.20 3.84
N TRP A 133 2.81 -10.71 3.40
CA TRP A 133 2.35 -12.06 3.73
C TRP A 133 1.56 -12.71 2.59
N ASN A 134 1.73 -14.01 2.44
CA ASN A 134 0.94 -14.83 1.51
C ASN A 134 0.15 -15.86 2.31
N ALA A 135 -1.17 -15.68 2.37
CA ALA A 135 -2.04 -16.46 3.25
C ALA A 135 -3.39 -16.81 2.60
N SER A 136 -4.03 -17.83 3.15
CA SER A 136 -5.43 -18.16 2.90
C SER A 136 -6.17 -18.25 4.23
N THR A 137 -7.29 -17.55 4.35
CA THR A 137 -8.11 -17.49 5.55
C THR A 137 -9.53 -17.93 5.20
N PRO A 138 -9.80 -19.25 5.15
CA PRO A 138 -11.09 -19.77 4.71
C PRO A 138 -12.21 -19.47 5.70
N GLY A 139 -13.42 -19.22 5.18
CA GLY A 139 -14.61 -18.96 5.97
C GLY A 139 -14.45 -17.73 6.85
N GLU A 140 -14.80 -17.85 8.12
CA GLU A 140 -14.74 -16.73 9.07
C GLU A 140 -13.34 -16.55 9.69
N SER A 141 -12.29 -17.25 9.21
CA SER A 141 -10.94 -17.10 9.75
C SER A 141 -10.25 -15.83 9.24
N TRP A 142 -9.24 -15.36 9.98
CA TRP A 142 -8.45 -14.17 9.62
C TRP A 142 -7.07 -14.25 10.29
N ILE A 143 -6.17 -13.33 9.94
CA ILE A 143 -4.84 -13.22 10.55
C ILE A 143 -4.56 -11.78 10.99
N SER A 144 -3.68 -11.64 11.96
CA SER A 144 -3.01 -10.39 12.33
C SER A 144 -1.51 -10.57 12.09
N VAL A 145 -0.90 -9.63 11.38
CA VAL A 145 0.55 -9.59 11.15
C VAL A 145 1.15 -8.52 12.04
N GLU A 146 2.17 -8.89 12.80
CA GLU A 146 2.77 -8.03 13.80
C GLU A 146 4.30 -7.99 13.67
N VAL A 147 4.90 -6.90 14.14
CA VAL A 147 6.35 -6.72 14.22
C VAL A 147 6.76 -6.22 15.61
N GLN A 148 7.93 -6.66 16.07
CA GLN A 148 8.66 -6.01 17.14
C GLN A 148 10.08 -5.74 16.68
N GLY A 149 10.51 -4.48 16.79
CA GLY A 149 11.85 -4.04 16.47
C GLY A 149 12.74 -3.94 17.71
N THR A 150 14.04 -4.07 17.49
CA THR A 150 15.09 -3.69 18.45
C THR A 150 15.77 -2.44 17.90
N TYR A 151 15.92 -1.45 18.76
CA TYR A 151 16.60 -0.21 18.43
C TYR A 151 18.13 -0.35 18.52
N THR A 152 18.85 0.63 17.99
CA THR A 152 20.32 0.73 18.07
C THR A 152 20.86 0.77 19.51
N ASP A 153 20.05 1.14 20.51
CA ASP A 153 20.41 1.11 21.93
C ASP A 153 20.05 -0.21 22.65
N ASN A 154 19.50 -1.19 21.92
CA ASN A 154 18.97 -2.47 22.39
C ASN A 154 17.65 -2.40 23.18
N SER A 155 16.99 -1.24 23.26
CA SER A 155 15.59 -1.18 23.66
C SER A 155 14.70 -1.76 22.55
N THR A 156 13.45 -2.12 22.87
CA THR A 156 12.53 -2.73 21.90
C THR A 156 11.29 -1.88 21.72
N THR A 157 10.76 -1.85 20.51
CA THR A 157 9.41 -1.33 20.26
C THR A 157 8.37 -2.15 21.03
N PRO A 158 7.16 -1.62 21.24
CA PRO A 158 5.97 -2.45 21.40
C PRO A 158 5.79 -3.42 20.23
N TRP A 159 4.92 -4.43 20.39
CA TRP A 159 4.44 -5.19 19.24
C TRP A 159 3.44 -4.34 18.47
N TYR A 160 3.80 -3.94 17.26
CA TYR A 160 2.92 -3.24 16.33
C TYR A 160 2.14 -4.22 15.48
N VAL A 161 0.86 -3.94 15.23
CA VAL A 161 0.01 -4.67 14.28
C VAL A 161 0.06 -3.95 12.93
N LEU A 162 0.64 -4.60 11.92
CA LEU A 162 0.83 -4.06 10.58
C LEU A 162 -0.35 -4.34 9.65
N GLY A 163 -1.25 -5.25 10.04
CA GLY A 163 -2.48 -5.48 9.31
C GLY A 163 -3.29 -6.62 9.87
N GLN A 164 -4.60 -6.40 9.97
CA GLN A 164 -5.58 -7.47 10.13
C GLN A 164 -6.13 -7.84 8.76
N TRP A 165 -6.00 -9.11 8.38
CA TRP A 165 -6.30 -9.55 7.02
C TRP A 165 -7.15 -10.81 6.98
N ALA A 166 -8.14 -10.79 6.09
CA ALA A 166 -8.98 -11.93 5.75
C ALA A 166 -9.15 -12.00 4.22
N THR A 167 -9.34 -13.20 3.67
CA THR A 167 -9.66 -13.39 2.24
C THR A 167 -11.07 -12.87 1.99
N GLU A 168 -12.01 -13.19 2.87
CA GLU A 168 -13.35 -12.59 2.91
C GLU A 168 -13.43 -11.59 4.07
N ASP A 169 -13.93 -10.39 3.82
CA ASP A 169 -14.05 -9.30 4.81
C ASP A 169 -15.37 -9.31 5.59
N THR A 170 -16.22 -10.33 5.40
CA THR A 170 -17.58 -10.34 5.93
C THR A 170 -17.64 -10.50 7.45
N THR A 171 -16.65 -11.18 8.04
CA THR A 171 -16.60 -11.40 9.50
C THR A 171 -15.56 -10.52 10.19
N MET A 172 -14.43 -10.27 9.51
CA MET A 172 -13.40 -9.36 9.96
C MET A 172 -13.00 -8.45 8.81
N PRO A 173 -13.23 -7.13 8.90
CA PRO A 173 -12.79 -6.20 7.87
C PRO A 173 -11.27 -6.21 7.80
N ARG A 174 -10.73 -6.15 6.58
CA ARG A 174 -9.31 -5.88 6.38
C ARG A 174 -9.02 -4.47 6.88
N THR A 175 -8.07 -4.31 7.78
CA THR A 175 -7.81 -3.01 8.40
C THR A 175 -6.36 -2.88 8.84
N SER A 176 -5.76 -1.74 8.55
CA SER A 176 -4.61 -1.23 9.30
C SER A 176 -5.06 -0.80 10.69
N ILE A 177 -4.11 -0.57 11.60
CA ILE A 177 -4.38 -0.13 12.97
C ILE A 177 -3.73 1.24 13.16
N GLU A 178 -4.57 2.24 13.41
CA GLU A 178 -4.15 3.64 13.60
C GLU A 178 -3.52 3.86 14.99
N ASP A 179 -2.87 5.01 15.15
CA ASP A 179 -2.39 5.56 16.42
C ASP A 179 -1.45 4.64 17.21
N GLN A 180 -0.61 3.87 16.50
CA GLN A 180 0.43 3.03 17.09
C GLN A 180 1.79 3.74 17.01
N GLU A 181 2.35 4.10 18.17
CA GLU A 181 3.64 4.78 18.27
C GLU A 181 4.34 4.49 19.60
N ASP A 182 5.62 4.80 19.65
CA ASP A 182 6.39 5.03 20.88
C ASP A 182 7.23 6.32 20.74
N GLU A 183 8.24 6.53 21.58
CA GLU A 183 9.09 7.74 21.52
C GLU A 183 9.90 7.86 20.23
N HIS A 184 10.16 6.76 19.53
CA HIS A 184 11.11 6.69 18.43
C HIS A 184 10.56 6.04 17.16
N SER A 185 9.32 5.56 17.16
CA SER A 185 8.71 4.98 15.97
C SER A 185 7.20 5.19 15.93
N VAL A 186 6.68 5.20 14.71
CA VAL A 186 5.25 5.33 14.43
C VAL A 186 4.88 4.37 13.30
N VAL A 187 3.69 3.78 13.42
CA VAL A 187 3.10 2.96 12.36
C VAL A 187 2.19 3.85 11.52
N LEU A 188 2.56 4.03 10.27
CA LEU A 188 1.70 4.58 9.23
C LEU A 188 0.72 3.49 8.74
N THR A 189 0.02 3.71 7.61
CA THR A 189 -0.94 2.73 7.09
C THR A 189 -0.34 1.32 6.91
N ASP A 190 0.83 1.22 6.28
CA ASP A 190 1.51 -0.05 5.98
C ASP A 190 3.02 -0.03 6.27
N THR A 191 3.54 1.08 6.79
CA THR A 191 4.96 1.32 7.00
C THR A 191 5.24 1.69 8.45
N VAL A 192 6.19 1.03 9.09
CA VAL A 192 6.76 1.50 10.38
C VAL A 192 7.91 2.43 10.07
N VAL A 193 7.88 3.64 10.62
CA VAL A 193 8.94 4.64 10.47
C VAL A 193 9.68 4.78 11.80
N PHE A 194 11.00 4.73 11.76
CA PHE A 194 11.90 4.84 12.91
C PHE A 194 12.63 6.19 12.88
N SER A 195 12.77 6.80 14.05
CA SER A 195 13.23 8.19 14.23
C SER A 195 12.54 9.17 13.26
N PRO A 196 11.20 9.31 13.32
CA PRO A 196 10.52 10.33 12.54
C PRO A 196 11.09 11.71 12.91
N ALA A 197 11.44 12.53 11.93
CA ALA A 197 11.81 13.92 12.19
C ALA A 197 10.60 14.65 12.82
N ALA A 198 10.86 15.58 13.73
CA ALA A 198 9.84 16.18 14.59
C ALA A 198 8.64 16.83 13.85
N GLU A 199 7.46 16.69 14.49
CA GLU A 199 6.12 17.23 14.21
C GLU A 199 5.20 16.50 13.21
N VAL A 200 4.30 15.67 13.76
CA VAL A 200 3.05 15.25 13.08
C VAL A 200 2.06 16.40 13.25
N ASN A 201 2.02 17.33 12.29
CA ASN A 201 0.98 18.36 12.30
C ASN A 201 -0.32 17.78 11.74
N ASP A 202 -1.33 17.73 12.61
CA ASP A 202 -2.69 17.21 12.40
C ASP A 202 -3.44 18.11 11.36
N GLU A 203 -3.25 17.85 10.06
CA GLU A 203 -3.97 18.51 8.96
C GLU A 203 -5.43 17.97 8.86
N PRO A 204 -6.42 18.81 8.51
CA PRO A 204 -7.83 18.41 8.48
C PRO A 204 -8.11 17.38 7.37
N ARG A 205 -8.78 16.30 7.77
CA ARG A 205 -9.23 15.17 6.95
C ARG A 205 -9.99 15.63 5.69
N GLY A 206 -9.43 15.35 4.51
CA GLY A 206 -10.03 15.65 3.19
C GLY A 206 -9.41 14.84 2.05
N GLU A 207 -10.27 14.33 1.16
CA GLU A 207 -10.09 13.22 0.18
C GLU A 207 -8.96 13.32 -0.85
N THR A 208 -8.26 14.45 -1.02
CA THR A 208 -7.15 14.56 -2.00
C THR A 208 -5.76 14.54 -1.35
N ALA A 209 -5.68 14.45 -0.01
CA ALA A 209 -4.43 14.40 0.76
C ALA A 209 -4.12 12.98 1.30
N LEU A 210 -4.94 11.98 0.97
CA LEU A 210 -5.00 10.69 1.66
C LEU A 210 -4.14 9.58 1.04
N GLU A 211 -3.44 9.81 -0.07
CA GLU A 211 -2.59 8.75 -0.68
C GLU A 211 -1.24 8.56 0.01
N ASN A 212 -0.88 9.40 0.99
CA ASN A 212 0.31 9.23 1.84
C ASN A 212 0.12 9.94 3.17
N ARG A 213 -0.07 9.21 4.29
CA ARG A 213 0.36 9.73 5.59
C ARG A 213 1.89 9.65 5.61
N THR A 214 2.57 10.58 4.95
CA THR A 214 4.01 10.76 5.12
C THR A 214 4.27 12.21 5.47
N MET A 215 5.06 12.38 6.52
CA MET A 215 5.31 13.62 7.24
C MET A 215 6.04 14.65 6.38
N PRO A 216 5.74 15.95 6.50
CA PRO A 216 6.67 16.99 6.06
C PRO A 216 7.90 17.00 6.99
N ARG A 217 9.09 16.76 6.43
CA ARG A 217 10.36 17.01 7.13
C ARG A 217 10.60 18.52 7.18
N GLY A 218 10.83 19.07 8.37
CA GLY A 218 11.11 20.49 8.58
C GLY A 218 12.31 21.01 7.79
N GLU A 219 12.26 22.27 7.36
CA GLU A 219 13.33 22.97 6.65
C GLU A 219 14.65 22.97 7.46
N HIS A 220 15.73 22.43 6.89
CA HIS A 220 17.06 22.51 7.48
C HIS A 220 17.56 23.96 7.54
N GLY A 221 17.77 24.47 8.75
CA GLY A 221 18.78 25.47 9.04
C GLY A 221 19.92 24.80 9.81
N ASP A 222 21.12 24.75 9.22
CA ASP A 222 22.42 24.41 9.82
C ASP A 222 22.35 23.54 11.11
N GLU A 223 22.14 22.23 10.96
CA GLU A 223 22.19 21.30 12.09
C GLU A 223 23.65 21.09 12.54
N ASN A 224 23.91 21.42 13.80
CA ASN A 224 25.14 21.06 14.50
C ASN A 224 25.17 19.53 14.71
N ASP A 225 26.34 18.92 14.58
CA ASP A 225 26.65 17.48 14.79
C ASP A 225 26.20 16.87 16.16
N GLU A 226 25.50 17.62 17.02
CA GLU A 226 24.94 17.15 18.30
C GLU A 226 23.48 16.66 18.19
N GLU A 227 22.69 17.01 17.16
CA GLU A 227 21.26 16.63 17.06
C GLU A 227 21.02 15.22 16.49
N THR A 228 22.00 14.65 15.79
CA THR A 228 22.00 13.23 15.37
C THR A 228 22.27 12.27 16.53
N ALA A 229 22.70 12.76 17.70
CA ALA A 229 23.13 11.96 18.85
C ALA A 229 21.99 11.30 19.67
N GLY A 230 20.76 11.29 19.16
CA GLY A 230 19.58 10.71 19.83
C GLY A 230 18.61 9.93 18.93
N ARG A 231 18.93 9.72 17.65
CA ARG A 231 18.06 8.96 16.74
C ARG A 231 18.22 7.45 16.98
N LEU A 232 17.16 6.80 17.44
CA LEU A 232 17.09 5.35 17.54
C LEU A 232 16.49 4.76 16.26
N LEU A 233 17.30 3.96 15.58
CA LEU A 233 16.96 3.29 14.33
C LEU A 233 16.74 1.80 14.57
N LEU A 234 16.14 1.10 13.61
CA LEU A 234 15.90 -0.34 13.70
C LEU A 234 17.18 -1.12 13.39
N SER A 235 17.67 -1.91 14.35
CA SER A 235 18.86 -2.76 14.19
C SER A 235 18.52 -4.23 13.92
N SER A 236 17.40 -4.72 14.47
CA SER A 236 16.88 -6.06 14.22
C SER A 236 15.37 -6.13 14.46
N TYR A 237 14.71 -7.17 13.94
CA TYR A 237 13.27 -7.34 14.14
C TYR A 237 12.83 -8.80 14.25
N GLN A 238 11.63 -9.00 14.81
CA GLN A 238 10.87 -10.24 14.72
C GLN A 238 9.50 -9.97 14.11
N LEU A 239 9.04 -10.89 13.27
CA LEU A 239 7.67 -10.92 12.80
C LEU A 239 6.87 -11.96 13.58
N ARG A 240 5.59 -11.67 13.78
CA ARG A 240 4.62 -12.62 14.30
C ARG A 240 3.38 -12.60 13.43
N VAL A 241 2.79 -13.79 13.25
CA VAL A 241 1.47 -13.93 12.67
C VAL A 241 0.58 -14.64 13.67
N THR A 242 -0.52 -13.97 14.03
CA THR A 242 -1.59 -14.56 14.83
C THR A 242 -2.73 -14.98 13.92
N LEU A 243 -3.06 -16.26 13.90
CA LEU A 243 -4.15 -16.83 13.12
C LEU A 243 -5.38 -17.02 14.00
N TYR A 244 -6.54 -16.60 13.52
CA TYR A 244 -7.80 -16.64 14.26
C TYR A 244 -8.86 -17.44 13.54
N ARG A 245 -9.72 -18.10 14.33
CA ARG A 245 -10.94 -18.73 13.83
C ARG A 245 -12.05 -18.74 14.89
N PRO A 246 -13.32 -18.89 14.51
CA PRO A 246 -14.39 -19.07 15.49
C PRO A 246 -14.15 -20.30 16.37
N PRO A 247 -14.47 -20.26 17.67
CA PRO A 247 -14.33 -21.39 18.57
C PRO A 247 -15.06 -22.64 18.05
N GLY A 248 -14.37 -23.78 18.08
CA GLY A 248 -14.88 -25.07 17.60
C GLY A 248 -15.03 -25.20 16.07
N SER A 249 -14.65 -24.19 15.28
CA SER A 249 -14.65 -24.29 13.82
C SER A 249 -13.52 -25.19 13.31
N LEU A 250 -13.70 -25.73 12.10
CA LEU A 250 -12.69 -26.53 11.39
C LEU A 250 -11.89 -25.69 10.38
N TYR A 251 -12.04 -24.36 10.40
CA TYR A 251 -11.25 -23.50 9.53
C TYR A 251 -9.77 -23.62 9.91
N MET A 252 -8.94 -23.72 8.87
CA MET A 252 -7.49 -23.90 8.96
C MET A 252 -6.83 -22.78 8.17
N PRO A 253 -6.79 -21.56 8.71
CA PRO A 253 -6.02 -20.48 8.10
C PRO A 253 -4.56 -20.90 7.99
N ARG A 254 -3.94 -20.53 6.89
CA ARG A 254 -2.59 -20.93 6.51
C ARG A 254 -1.84 -19.74 5.93
N ILE A 255 -0.57 -19.64 6.26
CA ILE A 255 0.39 -18.71 5.67
C ILE A 255 1.56 -19.52 5.08
N TRP A 256 2.10 -19.10 3.95
CA TRP A 256 3.24 -19.75 3.30
C TRP A 256 4.33 -18.77 2.85
N LEU A 257 4.13 -17.48 3.10
CA LEU A 257 5.18 -16.47 3.15
C LEU A 257 4.83 -15.48 4.26
N LEU A 258 5.78 -15.19 5.14
CA LEU A 258 5.79 -14.02 6.02
C LEU A 258 7.14 -13.35 5.84
N GLY A 259 7.19 -12.06 5.59
CA GLY A 259 8.45 -11.34 5.38
C GLY A 259 8.30 -9.84 5.58
N ALA A 260 9.42 -9.14 5.53
CA ALA A 260 9.46 -7.70 5.57
C ALA A 260 10.60 -7.15 4.71
N MET A 261 10.34 -5.99 4.11
CA MET A 261 11.37 -5.11 3.58
C MET A 261 11.72 -4.10 4.67
N ALA A 262 12.99 -4.04 5.06
CA ALA A 262 13.55 -2.97 5.86
C ALA A 262 14.46 -2.12 4.98
N SER A 263 14.42 -0.80 5.16
CA SER A 263 15.23 0.10 4.34
C SER A 263 15.77 1.30 5.09
N ASP A 264 16.92 1.77 4.60
CA ASP A 264 17.43 3.10 4.84
C ASP A 264 17.79 3.74 3.50
N VAL A 265 16.90 4.60 3.01
CA VAL A 265 17.06 5.32 1.75
C VAL A 265 17.34 6.78 2.08
N PRO A 266 18.48 7.35 1.63
CA PRO A 266 18.83 8.72 1.96
C PRO A 266 17.82 9.73 1.41
N ASP A 267 17.77 10.90 2.05
CA ASP A 267 17.06 12.05 1.52
C ASP A 267 17.68 12.50 0.19
N ARG A 268 16.89 12.43 -0.86
CA ARG A 268 17.32 12.78 -2.22
C ARG A 268 16.16 13.36 -3.01
N SER A 269 16.43 14.50 -3.66
CA SER A 269 15.51 15.15 -4.61
C SER A 269 15.66 14.62 -6.03
N GLY A 270 16.78 13.95 -6.32
CA GLY A 270 17.06 13.26 -7.57
C GLY A 270 18.04 12.10 -7.40
N VAL A 271 18.25 11.37 -8.48
CA VAL A 271 19.12 10.18 -8.59
C VAL A 271 19.93 10.24 -9.87
N GLU A 272 21.11 9.63 -9.87
CA GLU A 272 21.81 9.38 -11.13
C GLU A 272 21.02 8.34 -11.95
N PRO A 273 20.68 8.62 -13.23
CA PRO A 273 19.98 7.66 -14.06
C PRO A 273 20.79 6.38 -14.27
N SER A 274 20.09 5.25 -14.26
CA SER A 274 20.69 3.95 -14.51
C SER A 274 21.13 3.79 -15.97
N THR A 275 22.15 2.95 -16.20
CA THR A 275 22.80 2.83 -17.52
C THR A 275 21.87 2.20 -18.57
N GLY A 276 21.08 1.21 -18.16
CA GLY A 276 20.16 0.45 -19.01
C GLY A 276 20.82 -0.49 -20.00
N GLY A 277 19.97 -1.17 -20.78
CA GLY A 277 20.34 -1.91 -21.99
C GLY A 277 20.17 -3.42 -21.91
N LEU A 278 19.69 -3.95 -20.77
CA LEU A 278 19.40 -5.36 -20.58
C LEU A 278 18.09 -5.77 -21.25
N ALA A 279 17.03 -4.97 -21.07
CA ALA A 279 15.67 -5.31 -21.56
C ALA A 279 15.13 -4.30 -22.58
N TRP A 280 15.98 -3.48 -23.19
CA TRP A 280 15.58 -2.54 -24.24
C TRP A 280 15.00 -3.27 -25.45
N GLY A 281 13.91 -2.73 -26.00
CA GLY A 281 13.13 -3.35 -27.07
C GLY A 281 12.24 -4.52 -26.64
N GLN A 282 12.17 -4.84 -25.34
CA GLN A 282 11.27 -5.84 -24.79
C GLN A 282 10.00 -5.19 -24.22
N GLU A 283 8.83 -5.75 -24.53
CA GLU A 283 7.55 -5.37 -23.91
C GLU A 283 6.73 -6.63 -23.62
N LEU A 284 6.39 -6.81 -22.36
CA LEU A 284 5.52 -7.87 -21.88
C LEU A 284 4.07 -7.53 -22.23
N ALA A 285 3.31 -8.52 -22.70
CA ALA A 285 1.92 -8.37 -23.12
C ALA A 285 0.95 -8.28 -21.93
N VAL A 286 1.21 -7.36 -20.99
CA VAL A 286 0.39 -7.15 -19.79
C VAL A 286 -0.97 -6.54 -20.20
N PRO A 287 -2.10 -7.16 -19.80
CA PRO A 287 -3.42 -6.62 -20.06
C PRO A 287 -3.59 -5.20 -19.53
N ARG A 288 -4.36 -4.39 -20.26
CA ARG A 288 -4.55 -2.96 -19.96
C ARG A 288 -5.87 -2.73 -19.27
N ARG A 289 -5.85 -2.11 -18.09
CA ARG A 289 -7.04 -1.74 -17.32
C ARG A 289 -6.91 -0.31 -16.81
N SER A 290 -7.96 0.47 -16.97
CA SER A 290 -8.01 1.84 -16.48
C SER A 290 -8.83 1.90 -15.20
N LYS A 291 -8.44 2.77 -14.26
CA LYS A 291 -9.26 3.03 -13.08
C LYS A 291 -10.48 3.90 -13.42
N TYR A 292 -10.36 4.79 -14.40
CA TYR A 292 -11.42 5.78 -14.70
C TYR A 292 -12.67 5.21 -15.39
N THR A 293 -12.60 3.99 -15.93
CA THR A 293 -13.79 3.24 -16.38
C THR A 293 -14.74 2.87 -15.24
N HIS A 294 -14.30 3.05 -13.99
CA HIS A 294 -15.03 2.70 -12.77
C HIS A 294 -15.47 3.92 -11.96
N LEU A 295 -15.25 5.14 -12.43
CA LEU A 295 -15.64 6.36 -11.70
C LEU A 295 -17.10 6.31 -11.27
N ASP A 296 -17.36 6.73 -10.04
CA ASP A 296 -18.68 6.79 -9.38
C ASP A 296 -19.36 5.42 -9.16
N ASN A 297 -18.68 4.30 -9.43
CA ASN A 297 -19.20 2.95 -9.19
C ASN A 297 -18.62 2.37 -7.90
N TYR A 298 -19.45 1.64 -7.15
CA TYR A 298 -19.10 1.06 -5.84
C TYR A 298 -18.49 2.12 -4.87
N PRO A 299 -19.23 3.20 -4.56
CA PRO A 299 -18.73 4.29 -3.70
C PRO A 299 -18.34 3.82 -2.29
N GLU A 300 -18.92 2.73 -1.80
CA GLU A 300 -18.51 2.08 -0.55
C GLU A 300 -17.06 1.59 -0.54
N TYR A 301 -16.43 1.51 -1.72
CA TYR A 301 -15.02 1.19 -1.92
C TYR A 301 -14.28 2.32 -2.66
N GLY A 302 -14.71 3.57 -2.55
CA GLY A 302 -13.95 4.73 -3.05
C GLY A 302 -14.14 5.08 -4.53
N GLY A 303 -15.14 4.50 -5.22
CA GLY A 303 -15.66 5.09 -6.46
C GLY A 303 -14.71 5.14 -7.66
N GLY A 304 -13.68 4.28 -7.73
CA GLY A 304 -12.76 4.21 -8.87
C GLY A 304 -11.62 5.23 -8.89
N GLU A 305 -11.74 6.35 -8.18
CA GLU A 305 -10.73 7.43 -8.21
C GLU A 305 -9.41 6.98 -7.57
N GLY A 306 -9.47 6.34 -6.40
CA GLY A 306 -8.30 5.81 -5.67
C GLY A 306 -7.87 4.38 -6.04
N TRP A 307 -8.27 3.86 -7.21
CA TRP A 307 -8.09 2.43 -7.56
C TRP A 307 -6.82 2.12 -8.37
N SER A 308 -5.79 2.97 -8.33
CA SER A 308 -4.54 2.73 -9.08
C SER A 308 -3.89 1.40 -8.69
N SER A 309 -3.72 1.15 -7.39
CA SER A 309 -3.13 -0.07 -6.83
C SER A 309 -3.89 -1.37 -7.16
N PRO A 310 -5.21 -1.50 -6.89
CA PRO A 310 -5.95 -2.71 -7.26
C PRO A 310 -6.04 -2.92 -8.78
N THR A 311 -6.05 -1.84 -9.58
CA THR A 311 -6.02 -1.93 -11.04
C THR A 311 -4.68 -2.46 -11.54
N ALA A 312 -3.55 -1.95 -11.01
CA ALA A 312 -2.21 -2.41 -11.35
C ALA A 312 -1.99 -3.89 -10.95
N THR A 313 -2.39 -4.25 -9.73
CA THR A 313 -2.37 -5.63 -9.23
C THR A 313 -3.17 -6.57 -10.14
N THR A 314 -4.37 -6.16 -10.55
CA THR A 314 -5.22 -6.91 -11.49
C THR A 314 -4.52 -7.15 -12.82
N MET A 315 -3.88 -6.13 -13.41
CA MET A 315 -3.19 -6.27 -14.70
C MET A 315 -2.07 -7.32 -14.64
N VAL A 316 -1.29 -7.34 -13.55
CA VAL A 316 -0.22 -8.33 -13.37
C VAL A 316 -0.77 -9.74 -13.12
N MET A 317 -1.83 -9.88 -12.31
CA MET A 317 -2.50 -11.17 -12.11
C MET A 317 -3.01 -11.74 -13.44
N GLU A 318 -3.69 -10.91 -14.25
CA GLU A 318 -4.21 -11.33 -15.55
C GLU A 318 -3.11 -11.71 -16.54
N TYR A 319 -1.96 -11.01 -16.52
CA TYR A 319 -0.80 -11.36 -17.33
C TYR A 319 -0.33 -12.79 -17.07
N PHE A 320 -0.36 -13.23 -15.82
CA PHE A 320 -0.07 -14.63 -15.44
C PHE A 320 -1.28 -15.58 -15.58
N GLY A 321 -2.37 -15.13 -16.20
CA GLY A 321 -3.57 -15.93 -16.42
C GLY A 321 -4.40 -16.20 -15.16
N VAL A 322 -4.20 -15.40 -14.10
CA VAL A 322 -4.91 -15.52 -12.83
C VAL A 322 -6.01 -14.45 -12.77
N VAL A 323 -7.25 -14.90 -12.64
CA VAL A 323 -8.43 -14.03 -12.54
C VAL A 323 -9.32 -14.57 -11.43
N PRO A 324 -9.97 -13.71 -10.63
CA PRO A 324 -10.97 -14.13 -9.68
C PRO A 324 -12.03 -15.05 -10.32
N PRO A 325 -12.40 -16.17 -9.68
CA PRO A 325 -13.54 -16.98 -10.10
C PRO A 325 -14.80 -16.12 -10.27
N ARG A 326 -15.61 -16.42 -11.29
CA ARG A 326 -16.85 -15.66 -11.55
C ARG A 326 -17.78 -15.59 -10.33
N GLY A 327 -17.87 -16.69 -9.55
CA GLY A 327 -18.70 -16.74 -8.36
C GLY A 327 -18.29 -15.74 -7.27
N ASP A 328 -17.00 -15.43 -7.17
CA ASP A 328 -16.47 -14.46 -6.20
C ASP A 328 -16.83 -13.01 -6.59
N MET A 329 -17.27 -12.82 -7.83
CA MET A 329 -17.72 -11.56 -8.41
C MET A 329 -19.25 -11.48 -8.58
N ASP A 330 -20.03 -12.46 -8.08
CA ASP A 330 -21.51 -12.48 -8.23
C ASP A 330 -22.22 -11.31 -7.52
N TRP A 331 -21.53 -10.60 -6.63
CA TRP A 331 -22.02 -9.39 -5.97
C TRP A 331 -21.95 -8.14 -6.87
N ILE A 332 -21.22 -8.21 -7.99
CA ILE A 332 -21.04 -7.13 -8.96
C ILE A 332 -22.19 -7.19 -9.98
N GLU A 333 -22.69 -6.02 -10.38
CA GLU A 333 -23.77 -5.93 -11.37
C GLU A 333 -23.43 -6.68 -12.67
N ALA A 334 -24.39 -7.46 -13.19
CA ALA A 334 -24.19 -8.22 -14.40
C ALA A 334 -23.95 -7.31 -15.62
N GLY A 335 -22.87 -7.57 -16.37
CA GLY A 335 -22.49 -6.74 -17.52
C GLY A 335 -21.61 -5.54 -17.18
N TYR A 336 -21.22 -5.39 -15.91
CA TYR A 336 -20.22 -4.40 -15.48
C TYR A 336 -18.89 -4.59 -16.23
N THR A 337 -18.25 -3.48 -16.58
CA THR A 337 -16.95 -3.45 -17.26
C THR A 337 -15.84 -3.82 -16.28
N ASP A 338 -14.94 -4.71 -16.67
CA ASP A 338 -13.78 -5.15 -15.88
C ASP A 338 -14.11 -5.43 -14.39
N PRO A 339 -15.07 -6.35 -14.10
CA PRO A 339 -15.52 -6.65 -12.75
C PRO A 339 -14.40 -7.10 -11.81
N GLN A 340 -13.33 -7.68 -12.35
CA GLN A 340 -12.15 -8.08 -11.61
C GLN A 340 -11.41 -6.89 -10.96
N VAL A 341 -11.49 -5.67 -11.53
CA VAL A 341 -10.90 -4.46 -10.92
C VAL A 341 -11.70 -4.02 -9.71
N ALA A 342 -13.04 -3.99 -9.80
CA ALA A 342 -13.91 -3.70 -8.66
C ALA A 342 -13.78 -4.79 -7.57
N HIS A 343 -13.61 -6.05 -7.98
CA HIS A 343 -13.31 -7.13 -7.05
C HIS A 343 -11.98 -6.95 -6.32
N ALA A 344 -10.92 -6.56 -7.03
CA ALA A 344 -9.64 -6.23 -6.41
C ALA A 344 -9.78 -5.06 -5.43
N ALA A 345 -10.47 -3.97 -5.82
CA ALA A 345 -10.68 -2.81 -4.94
C ALA A 345 -11.39 -3.16 -3.63
N ARG A 346 -12.46 -3.98 -3.68
CA ARG A 346 -13.10 -4.51 -2.48
C ARG A 346 -12.16 -5.43 -1.68
N SER A 347 -11.40 -6.26 -2.37
CA SER A 347 -10.53 -7.26 -1.75
C SER A 347 -9.26 -6.67 -1.13
N THR A 348 -8.94 -5.42 -1.43
CA THR A 348 -7.81 -4.67 -0.87
C THR A 348 -8.24 -3.45 -0.05
N TRP A 349 -9.56 -3.22 0.09
CA TRP A 349 -10.09 -2.11 0.88
C TRP A 349 -9.64 -2.21 2.33
N ASP A 350 -8.94 -1.19 2.79
CA ASP A 350 -8.52 -1.00 4.16
C ASP A 350 -9.52 -0.07 4.86
N HIS A 351 -10.22 -0.60 5.86
CA HIS A 351 -11.31 0.11 6.52
C HIS A 351 -10.86 1.24 7.45
N ALA A 352 -9.64 1.21 8.00
CA ALA A 352 -9.12 2.32 8.79
C ALA A 352 -8.56 3.42 7.89
N PHE A 353 -7.89 3.03 6.81
CA PHE A 353 -7.37 3.95 5.80
C PHE A 353 -8.46 4.57 4.91
N GLU A 354 -9.61 3.91 4.81
CA GLU A 354 -10.71 4.26 3.89
C GLU A 354 -10.25 4.29 2.42
N GLY A 355 -9.44 3.31 2.02
CA GLY A 355 -8.87 3.24 0.68
C GLY A 355 -8.38 1.85 0.25
N ALA A 356 -8.17 1.68 -1.05
CA ALA A 356 -7.67 0.43 -1.65
C ALA A 356 -6.14 0.45 -1.92
N GLY A 357 -5.45 1.47 -1.40
CA GLY A 357 -4.05 1.77 -1.69
C GLY A 357 -3.02 1.06 -0.82
N ASN A 358 -3.44 0.38 0.27
CA ASN A 358 -2.53 -0.30 1.20
C ASN A 358 -1.66 -1.35 0.46
N TRP A 359 -0.34 -1.19 0.51
CA TRP A 359 0.60 -1.97 -0.29
C TRP A 359 0.60 -3.44 0.08
N SER A 360 0.64 -3.73 1.38
CA SER A 360 0.64 -5.09 1.92
C SER A 360 -0.69 -5.81 1.62
N PHE A 361 -1.81 -5.09 1.58
CA PHE A 361 -3.10 -5.70 1.26
C PHE A 361 -3.22 -6.06 -0.22
N ASN A 362 -2.66 -5.25 -1.12
CA ASN A 362 -2.64 -5.54 -2.56
C ASN A 362 -1.81 -6.80 -2.86
N THR A 363 -0.62 -6.91 -2.27
CA THR A 363 0.24 -8.10 -2.43
C THR A 363 -0.39 -9.33 -1.76
N ALA A 364 -0.95 -9.20 -0.56
CA ALA A 364 -1.68 -10.29 0.09
C ALA A 364 -2.90 -10.77 -0.70
N TYR A 365 -3.65 -9.85 -1.32
CA TYR A 365 -4.77 -10.19 -2.21
C TYR A 365 -4.29 -10.99 -3.43
N ALA A 366 -3.25 -10.51 -4.14
CA ALA A 366 -2.70 -11.24 -5.28
C ALA A 366 -2.23 -12.65 -4.87
N ALA A 367 -1.55 -12.75 -3.73
CA ALA A 367 -1.07 -14.02 -3.22
C ALA A 367 -2.19 -14.95 -2.72
N SER A 368 -3.37 -14.45 -2.36
CA SER A 368 -4.51 -15.30 -1.97
C SER A 368 -4.89 -16.32 -3.06
N PHE A 369 -4.56 -16.00 -4.32
CA PHE A 369 -4.61 -16.93 -5.44
C PHE A 369 -3.40 -17.87 -5.40
N ARG A 370 -3.67 -19.17 -5.22
CA ARG A 370 -2.63 -20.19 -4.95
C ARG A 370 -1.57 -20.36 -6.06
N GLN A 371 -1.75 -19.73 -7.20
CA GLN A 371 -0.76 -19.70 -8.28
C GLN A 371 0.33 -18.65 -8.06
N LEU A 372 0.07 -17.60 -7.28
CA LEU A 372 0.93 -16.43 -7.18
C LEU A 372 1.59 -16.32 -5.81
N ASP A 373 2.84 -15.88 -5.81
CA ASP A 373 3.47 -15.20 -4.67
C ASP A 373 3.51 -13.69 -4.97
N ALA A 374 3.34 -12.88 -3.94
CA ALA A 374 3.51 -11.45 -4.04
C ALA A 374 4.10 -10.84 -2.77
N TYR A 375 4.80 -9.72 -2.89
CA TYR A 375 5.36 -8.96 -1.77
C TYR A 375 5.76 -7.56 -2.21
N THR A 376 5.90 -6.66 -1.23
CA THR A 376 6.37 -5.30 -1.42
C THR A 376 7.86 -5.24 -1.09
N THR A 377 8.63 -4.54 -1.93
CA THR A 377 10.04 -4.22 -1.65
C THR A 377 10.44 -2.89 -2.29
N ARG A 378 11.73 -2.54 -2.24
CA ARG A 378 12.33 -1.42 -2.96
C ARG A 378 13.34 -1.93 -3.98
N LEU A 379 13.30 -1.41 -5.20
CA LEU A 379 14.39 -1.58 -6.18
C LEU A 379 15.20 -0.29 -6.26
N ARG A 380 16.46 -0.41 -6.67
CA ARG A 380 17.41 0.70 -6.63
C ARG A 380 17.52 1.43 -7.95
N SER A 381 17.09 0.82 -9.05
CA SER A 381 17.32 1.35 -10.39
C SER A 381 16.36 0.76 -11.42
N LEU A 382 16.22 1.42 -12.58
CA LEU A 382 15.58 0.80 -13.74
C LEU A 382 16.38 -0.39 -14.26
N ASP A 383 17.70 -0.47 -14.03
CA ASP A 383 18.50 -1.68 -14.33
C ASP A 383 17.99 -2.91 -13.56
N ASP A 384 17.54 -2.73 -12.32
CA ASP A 384 16.90 -3.81 -11.57
C ASP A 384 15.57 -4.21 -12.21
N ILE A 385 14.73 -3.24 -12.57
CA ILE A 385 13.47 -3.51 -13.29
C ILE A 385 13.72 -4.22 -14.62
N GLU A 386 14.76 -3.84 -15.37
CA GLU A 386 15.12 -4.52 -16.60
C GLU A 386 15.42 -6.01 -16.38
N ARG A 387 15.99 -6.42 -15.24
CA ARG A 387 16.16 -7.85 -14.92
C ARG A 387 14.83 -8.57 -14.71
N PHE A 388 13.86 -7.91 -14.09
CA PHE A 388 12.52 -8.47 -13.94
C PHE A 388 11.81 -8.58 -15.29
N ILE A 389 11.92 -7.56 -16.15
CA ILE A 389 11.35 -7.61 -17.50
C ILE A 389 12.00 -8.71 -18.35
N ASP A 390 13.32 -8.86 -18.31
CA ASP A 390 14.05 -9.95 -19.00
C ASP A 390 13.65 -11.33 -18.47
N ALA A 391 13.36 -11.44 -17.17
CA ALA A 391 12.76 -12.63 -16.55
C ALA A 391 11.27 -12.80 -16.85
N GLY A 392 10.63 -11.89 -17.59
CA GLY A 392 9.21 -11.98 -17.94
C GLY A 392 8.25 -11.64 -16.79
N ILE A 393 8.72 -10.88 -15.79
CA ILE A 393 7.96 -10.43 -14.62
C ILE A 393 7.71 -8.91 -14.75
N PRO A 394 6.47 -8.45 -14.96
CA PRO A 394 6.16 -7.02 -14.92
C PRO A 394 6.22 -6.51 -13.48
N VAL A 395 6.61 -5.25 -13.30
CA VAL A 395 6.85 -4.64 -11.99
C VAL A 395 5.84 -3.53 -11.75
N VAL A 396 5.14 -3.56 -10.61
CA VAL A 396 4.29 -2.43 -10.21
C VAL A 396 5.16 -1.42 -9.48
N THR A 397 5.19 -0.16 -9.91
CA THR A 397 5.97 0.92 -9.27
C THR A 397 5.04 1.95 -8.62
N SER A 398 5.44 2.46 -7.46
CA SER A 398 4.80 3.62 -6.83
C SER A 398 5.40 4.91 -7.37
N GLN A 399 4.55 5.87 -7.76
CA GLN A 399 4.96 7.12 -8.38
C GLN A 399 4.43 8.34 -7.63
N SER A 400 5.22 9.41 -7.62
CA SER A 400 4.83 10.71 -7.06
C SER A 400 5.48 11.85 -7.83
N PHE A 401 4.66 12.70 -8.46
CA PHE A 401 5.12 13.77 -9.34
C PHE A 401 4.13 14.92 -9.47
N ALA A 402 4.67 16.10 -9.77
CA ALA A 402 3.95 17.23 -10.35
C ALA A 402 3.82 17.03 -11.87
N GLU A 403 2.83 17.69 -12.47
CA GLU A 403 2.42 17.46 -13.86
C GLU A 403 3.55 17.74 -14.88
N ASP A 404 4.48 18.63 -14.54
CA ASP A 404 5.61 19.05 -15.37
C ASP A 404 6.89 18.20 -15.19
N GLU A 405 6.86 17.19 -14.31
CA GLU A 405 8.02 16.33 -14.04
C GLU A 405 8.03 15.03 -14.86
N LEU A 406 6.88 14.63 -15.42
CA LEU A 406 6.74 13.41 -16.21
C LEU A 406 5.96 13.70 -17.50
N ASP A 407 6.68 13.94 -18.59
CA ASP A 407 6.10 14.39 -19.85
C ASP A 407 5.11 13.35 -20.40
N GLY A 408 3.93 13.83 -20.79
CA GLY A 408 2.87 12.99 -21.35
C GLY A 408 1.95 12.32 -20.32
N ALA A 409 2.21 12.46 -19.02
CA ALA A 409 1.29 12.00 -17.97
C ALA A 409 0.01 12.84 -17.97
N GLY A 410 0.14 14.18 -17.91
CA GLY A 410 -0.97 15.14 -17.96
C GLY A 410 -1.78 15.24 -16.67
N TYR A 411 -1.17 14.93 -15.53
CA TYR A 411 -1.73 15.09 -14.18
C TYR A 411 -0.61 15.14 -13.15
N SER A 412 -0.92 15.53 -11.91
CA SER A 412 -0.04 15.38 -10.74
C SER A 412 -0.62 14.36 -9.77
N THR A 413 0.24 13.74 -8.95
CA THR A 413 -0.18 12.74 -7.96
C THR A 413 0.78 12.69 -6.78
N ALA A 414 0.27 12.57 -5.55
CA ALA A 414 1.07 12.32 -4.36
C ALA A 414 1.42 10.84 -4.15
N GLY A 415 0.73 9.93 -4.85
CA GLY A 415 0.97 8.49 -4.85
C GLY A 415 0.13 7.81 -5.93
N HIS A 416 0.76 7.10 -6.86
CA HIS A 416 0.04 6.40 -7.93
C HIS A 416 0.80 5.16 -8.39
N LEU A 417 0.08 4.04 -8.55
CA LEU A 417 0.68 2.78 -8.95
C LEU A 417 0.59 2.63 -10.47
N MET A 418 1.74 2.37 -11.11
CA MET A 418 1.85 2.05 -12.54
C MET A 418 2.46 0.65 -12.70
N VAL A 419 2.23 -0.01 -13.84
CA VAL A 419 2.91 -1.27 -14.16
C VAL A 419 3.95 -1.02 -15.23
N VAL A 420 5.24 -1.21 -14.93
CA VAL A 420 6.29 -1.27 -15.94
C VAL A 420 6.16 -2.59 -16.69
N THR A 421 5.96 -2.47 -18.00
CA THR A 421 5.73 -3.61 -18.90
C THR A 421 6.92 -3.87 -19.81
N GLY A 422 7.86 -2.94 -19.90
CA GLY A 422 9.05 -3.10 -20.73
C GLY A 422 9.70 -1.76 -21.06
N PHE A 423 10.53 -1.77 -22.11
CA PHE A 423 11.33 -0.63 -22.54
C PHE A 423 11.33 -0.52 -24.07
N THR A 424 11.41 0.70 -24.59
CA THR A 424 11.59 0.93 -26.03
C THR A 424 13.00 0.51 -26.48
N ASP A 425 13.25 0.51 -27.79
CA ASP A 425 14.58 0.22 -28.35
C ASP A 425 15.67 1.19 -27.84
N ASP A 426 15.28 2.41 -27.46
CA ASP A 426 16.17 3.47 -26.96
C ASP A 426 16.15 3.60 -25.42
N GLY A 427 15.41 2.73 -24.72
CA GLY A 427 15.43 2.62 -23.25
C GLY A 427 14.36 3.38 -22.48
N ASP A 428 13.42 4.05 -23.17
CA ASP A 428 12.27 4.70 -22.54
C ASP A 428 11.32 3.67 -21.91
N VAL A 429 10.70 4.04 -20.79
CA VAL A 429 9.91 3.11 -19.99
C VAL A 429 8.52 2.94 -20.58
N VAL A 430 8.17 1.71 -20.95
CA VAL A 430 6.81 1.35 -21.40
C VAL A 430 5.99 0.90 -20.21
N VAL A 431 4.93 1.66 -19.90
CA VAL A 431 4.07 1.39 -18.74
C VAL A 431 2.61 1.20 -19.13
N ASN A 432 1.92 0.39 -18.35
CA ASN A 432 0.47 0.45 -18.23
C ASN A 432 0.13 1.34 -17.03
N ASP A 433 -0.35 2.54 -17.31
CA ASP A 433 -0.75 3.55 -16.34
C ASP A 433 -2.28 3.55 -16.16
N PRO A 434 -2.81 3.14 -14.98
CA PRO A 434 -4.24 3.06 -14.72
C PRO A 434 -4.99 4.39 -14.85
N ALA A 435 -4.32 5.54 -14.68
CA ALA A 435 -4.93 6.87 -14.79
C ALA A 435 -5.14 7.25 -16.28
N ALA A 436 -6.03 6.51 -16.93
CA ALA A 436 -6.35 6.66 -18.35
C ALA A 436 -7.86 6.62 -18.54
N VAL A 437 -8.37 7.39 -19.51
CA VAL A 437 -9.82 7.50 -19.75
C VAL A 437 -10.46 6.22 -20.32
N SER A 438 -9.65 5.25 -20.74
CA SER A 438 -10.08 3.96 -21.28
C SER A 438 -8.94 2.94 -21.23
N ASN A 439 -9.27 1.64 -21.30
CA ASN A 439 -8.27 0.57 -21.39
C ASN A 439 -7.34 0.71 -22.60
N ALA A 440 -7.81 1.30 -23.71
CA ALA A 440 -7.00 1.48 -24.91
C ALA A 440 -5.87 2.52 -24.71
N SER A 441 -6.10 3.52 -23.85
CA SER A 441 -5.18 4.62 -23.56
C SER A 441 -4.27 4.39 -22.34
N VAL A 442 -4.33 3.20 -21.71
CA VAL A 442 -3.52 2.85 -20.51
C VAL A 442 -2.04 2.74 -20.81
N ARG A 443 -1.67 2.24 -22.00
CA ARG A 443 -0.25 2.10 -22.36
C ARG A 443 0.34 3.47 -22.67
N ARG A 444 1.38 3.84 -21.95
CA ARG A 444 2.18 5.06 -22.16
C ARG A 444 3.66 4.71 -22.26
N VAL A 445 4.43 5.63 -22.83
CA VAL A 445 5.88 5.57 -22.89
C VAL A 445 6.38 6.86 -22.26
N TYR A 446 7.26 6.75 -21.27
CA TYR A 446 7.83 7.87 -20.56
C TYR A 446 9.34 7.91 -20.75
N ASP A 447 9.89 9.12 -20.79
CA ASP A 447 11.33 9.33 -20.77
C ASP A 447 11.95 8.61 -19.57
N ARG A 448 13.05 7.89 -19.83
CA ARG A 448 13.71 7.05 -18.83
C ARG A 448 14.14 7.84 -17.60
N GLU A 449 14.82 8.96 -17.83
CA GLU A 449 15.37 9.79 -16.77
C GLU A 449 14.23 10.36 -15.93
N GLN A 450 13.23 10.98 -16.56
CA GLN A 450 12.06 11.52 -15.84
C GLN A 450 11.37 10.46 -14.98
N PHE A 451 11.13 9.26 -15.53
CA PHE A 451 10.49 8.17 -14.81
C PHE A 451 11.32 7.70 -13.61
N GLU A 452 12.63 7.56 -13.79
CA GLU A 452 13.55 7.11 -12.72
C GLU A 452 13.65 8.15 -11.60
N GLN A 453 13.68 9.45 -11.92
CA GLN A 453 13.67 10.53 -10.94
C GLN A 453 12.43 10.48 -10.05
N VAL A 454 11.23 10.46 -10.65
CA VAL A 454 9.97 10.55 -9.89
C VAL A 454 9.67 9.28 -9.08
N TRP A 455 10.27 8.15 -9.47
CA TRP A 455 10.15 6.86 -8.78
C TRP A 455 11.12 6.72 -7.62
N LEU A 456 12.40 7.05 -7.83
CA LEU A 456 13.46 6.74 -6.87
C LEU A 456 13.70 7.83 -5.83
N ARG A 457 13.33 9.08 -6.08
CA ARG A 457 13.51 10.15 -5.09
C ARG A 457 12.70 9.90 -3.82
N THR A 458 13.20 10.40 -2.69
CA THR A 458 12.52 10.37 -1.38
C THR A 458 11.94 11.73 -1.02
N GLN A 459 12.37 12.80 -1.69
CA GLN A 459 11.91 14.17 -1.49
C GLN A 459 11.40 14.75 -2.81
N ARG A 460 10.18 15.28 -2.78
CA ARG A 460 9.50 15.88 -3.94
C ARG A 460 9.16 17.35 -3.67
N PRO A 461 9.52 18.29 -4.55
CA PRO A 461 9.03 19.67 -4.47
C PRO A 461 7.50 19.75 -4.61
N LEU A 462 6.84 20.54 -3.77
CA LEU A 462 5.40 20.81 -3.89
C LEU A 462 5.14 22.11 -4.66
N ALA A 463 4.05 22.16 -5.43
CA ALA A 463 3.69 23.32 -6.27
C ALA A 463 3.47 24.64 -5.48
N GLY A 464 3.28 24.56 -4.16
CA GLY A 464 3.15 25.71 -3.24
C GLY A 464 4.43 26.09 -2.49
N GLY A 465 5.57 25.44 -2.78
CA GLY A 465 6.76 25.43 -1.93
C GLY A 465 6.73 24.31 -0.90
N GLY A 466 7.90 23.97 -0.33
CA GLY A 466 8.07 22.85 0.60
C GLY A 466 8.38 21.52 -0.08
N ILE A 467 8.65 20.50 0.75
CA ILE A 467 9.05 19.16 0.34
C ILE A 467 8.00 18.16 0.82
N GLY A 468 7.45 17.38 -0.11
CA GLY A 468 6.67 16.18 0.18
C GLY A 468 7.50 14.91 0.03
N ALA A 469 6.94 13.78 0.46
CA ALA A 469 7.59 12.49 0.31
C ALA A 469 7.54 11.97 -1.15
N GLY A 470 8.62 11.31 -1.55
CA GLY A 470 8.72 10.53 -2.78
C GLY A 470 8.66 9.02 -2.49
N PRO A 471 8.50 8.18 -3.54
CA PRO A 471 8.28 6.75 -3.36
C PRO A 471 9.54 5.99 -2.93
N GLY A 472 10.74 6.51 -3.19
CA GLY A 472 12.00 5.89 -2.79
C GLY A 472 12.24 4.50 -3.41
N GLY A 473 11.65 4.20 -4.57
CA GLY A 473 11.83 2.92 -5.25
C GLY A 473 10.88 1.78 -4.86
N ILE A 474 9.78 2.07 -4.14
CA ILE A 474 8.77 1.04 -3.77
C ILE A 474 8.20 0.35 -5.01
N VAL A 475 8.10 -0.97 -4.92
CA VAL A 475 7.50 -1.83 -5.93
C VAL A 475 6.65 -2.95 -5.34
N TYR A 476 5.72 -3.47 -6.14
CA TYR A 476 5.15 -4.81 -5.91
C TYR A 476 5.80 -5.81 -6.86
N ILE A 477 6.25 -6.91 -6.30
CA ILE A 477 6.63 -8.10 -7.05
C ILE A 477 5.47 -9.08 -6.96
N ILE A 478 4.90 -9.46 -8.10
CA ILE A 478 3.82 -10.46 -8.20
C ILE A 478 4.24 -11.44 -9.28
N LYS A 479 4.32 -12.73 -8.96
CA LYS A 479 4.77 -13.77 -9.90
C LYS A 479 4.17 -15.14 -9.60
N PRO A 480 4.14 -16.06 -10.57
CA PRO A 480 3.83 -17.46 -10.29
C PRO A 480 4.80 -18.03 -9.25
N TYR A 481 4.33 -18.81 -8.28
CA TYR A 481 5.19 -19.30 -7.19
C TYR A 481 6.39 -20.13 -7.69
N GLU A 482 6.24 -20.80 -8.84
CA GLU A 482 7.28 -21.62 -9.50
C GLU A 482 8.26 -20.82 -10.37
N HIS A 483 7.99 -19.54 -10.62
CA HIS A 483 8.86 -18.69 -11.43
C HIS A 483 10.00 -18.16 -10.57
N ASP A 484 11.25 -18.47 -10.88
CA ASP A 484 12.39 -17.90 -10.14
C ASP A 484 12.48 -16.38 -10.30
N LEU A 485 12.99 -15.70 -9.27
CA LEU A 485 13.32 -14.27 -9.36
C LEU A 485 14.65 -14.10 -10.09
N PRO A 486 14.89 -12.97 -10.79
CA PRO A 486 16.20 -12.68 -11.32
C PRO A 486 17.21 -12.47 -10.18
N ASP A 487 18.49 -12.75 -10.45
CA ASP A 487 19.57 -12.47 -9.51
C ASP A 487 19.65 -10.96 -9.20
N ALA A 488 19.79 -10.62 -7.92
CA ALA A 488 20.06 -9.25 -7.50
C ALA A 488 21.49 -8.84 -7.88
N ALA A 489 21.67 -7.58 -8.31
CA ALA A 489 23.02 -7.04 -8.43
C ALA A 489 23.46 -6.46 -7.09
N GLY A 490 24.60 -6.93 -6.62
CA GLY A 490 25.27 -6.41 -5.44
C GLY A 490 25.22 -7.37 -4.25
N PRO A 491 25.85 -6.98 -3.13
CA PRO A 491 26.00 -7.83 -1.95
C PRO A 491 24.74 -7.94 -1.09
N ASP A 492 23.80 -7.00 -1.21
CA ASP A 492 22.56 -6.95 -0.43
C ASP A 492 21.35 -7.31 -1.32
N GLU A 493 20.77 -8.49 -1.11
CA GLU A 493 19.60 -8.98 -1.84
C GLU A 493 18.37 -8.12 -1.49
N SER A 494 17.97 -7.24 -2.42
CA SER A 494 16.82 -6.34 -2.25
C SER A 494 15.44 -6.97 -2.55
N TRP A 495 15.38 -8.23 -2.99
CA TRP A 495 14.12 -8.90 -3.36
C TRP A 495 14.15 -10.42 -3.30
#